data_AF-A0A552E4C0-F1
#
_entry.id   AF-A0A552E4C0-F1
#
_cell.length_a   1.000
_cell.length_b   1.000
_cell.length_c   1.000
_cell.angle_alpha   90.00
_cell.angle_beta   90.00
_cell.angle_gamma   90.00
#
_symmetry.space_group_name_H-M   'P 1'
#
loop_
_entity.id
_entity.type
_entity.pdbx_description
1 polymer ?
#
loop_
_entity_poly.entity_id
_entity_poly.type
_entity_poly.pdbx_seq_one_letter_code
_entity_poly.pdbx_strand_id
1 'polypeptide(L)' 'MGIIYRLIAQLRQRINRTLEVFLAKFAVNFINNRPRKCLDYRNPNEVFYEDRADSHVIQT' A
#
# COMPACT_ATOMS: atom_id res chain seq x y z
N MET A 1 -31.31 10.91 22.69
CA MET A 1 -30.38 11.72 21.88
C MET A 1 -28.90 11.34 22.05
N GLY A 2 -28.36 11.07 23.25
CA GLY A 2 -26.92 10.80 23.45
C GLY A 2 -26.34 9.55 22.76
N ILE A 3 -27.12 8.47 22.59
CA ILE A 3 -26.66 7.23 21.96
C ILE A 3 -26.41 7.41 20.46
N ILE A 4 -27.31 8.15 19.78
CA ILE A 4 -27.20 8.44 18.35
C ILE A 4 -25.90 9.20 18.07
N TYR A 5 -25.58 10.22 18.86
CA TYR A 5 -24.32 10.97 18.71
C TYR A 5 -23.08 10.10 18.92
N ARG A 6 -23.09 9.19 19.90
CA ARG A 6 -21.97 8.25 20.13
C ARG A 6 -21.79 7.29 18.95
N LEU A 7 -22.88 6.76 18.40
CA LEU A 7 -22.83 5.88 17.23
C LEU A 7 -22.29 6.61 16.00
N ILE A 8 -22.72 7.86 15.76
CA ILE A 8 -22.20 8.69 14.67
C ILE A 8 -20.69 8.95 14.84
N ALA A 9 -20.23 9.24 16.05
CA ALA A 9 -18.81 9.46 16.33
C ALA A 9 -17.98 8.19 16.07
N GLN A 10 -18.45 7.03 16.53
CA GLN A 10 -17.81 5.73 16.29
C GLN A 10 -17.76 5.38 14.80
N LEU A 11 -18.84 5.63 14.06
CA LEU A 11 -18.89 5.40 12.62
C LEU A 11 -17.89 6.30 11.88
N ARG A 12 -17.84 7.58 12.23
CA ARG A 12 -16.86 8.52 11.66
C ARG A 12 -15.43 8.06 11.90
N GLN A 13 -15.11 7.63 13.12
CA GLN A 13 -13.78 7.14 13.46
C GLN A 13 -13.42 5.89 12.64
N ARG A 14 -14.36 4.96 12.47
CA ARG A 14 -14.17 3.76 11.63
C ARG A 14 -13.93 4.13 10.17
N ILE A 15 -14.73 5.04 9.61
CA ILE A 15 -14.57 5.50 8.22
C ILE A 15 -13.21 6.15 8.04
N ASN A 16 -12.81 7.07 8.91
CA ASN A 16 -11.52 7.74 8.82
C ASN A 16 -10.37 6.74 8.85
N ARG A 17 -10.40 5.78 9.79
CA ARG A 17 -9.37 4.74 9.86
C ARG A 17 -9.30 3.89 8.60
N THR A 18 -10.45 3.49 8.05
CA THR A 18 -10.49 2.71 6.81
C THR A 18 -9.96 3.52 5.62
N LEU A 19 -10.33 4.79 5.51
CA LEU A 19 -9.84 5.68 4.46
C LEU A 19 -8.33 5.91 4.57
N GLU A 20 -7.80 6.14 5.77
CA GLU A 20 -6.36 6.28 6.00
C GLU A 20 -5.59 5.03 5.53
N VAL A 21 -6.05 3.83 5.91
CA VAL A 21 -5.43 2.58 5.48
C VAL A 21 -5.51 2.40 3.97
N PHE A 22 -6.65 2.70 3.36
CA PHE A 22 -6.82 2.60 1.90
C PHE A 22 -5.90 3.57 1.16
N LEU A 23 -5.88 4.84 1.57
CA LEU A 23 -5.04 5.88 0.96
C LEU A 23 -3.56 5.57 1.12
N ALA A 24 -3.14 5.06 2.29
CA ALA A 24 -1.76 4.64 2.50
C ALA A 24 -1.37 3.51 1.54
N LYS A 25 -2.20 2.47 1.40
CA LYS A 25 -1.96 1.36 0.46
C LYS A 25 -1.91 1.85 -0.98
N PHE A 26 -2.84 2.73 -1.36
CA PHE A 26 -2.87 3.31 -2.70
C PHE A 26 -1.62 4.14 -3.00
N ALA A 27 -1.20 5.00 -2.06
CA ALA A 27 0.00 5.82 -2.20
C ALA A 27 1.26 4.95 -2.31
N VAL A 28 1.39 3.92 -1.48
CA VAL A 28 2.52 2.97 -1.55
C VAL A 28 2.54 2.28 -2.91
N ASN A 29 1.40 1.77 -3.38
CA ASN A 29 1.31 1.11 -4.69
C ASN A 29 1.69 2.06 -5.83
N PHE A 30 1.21 3.31 -5.78
CA PHE A 30 1.52 4.32 -6.78
C PHE A 30 3.00 4.69 -6.78
N ILE A 31 3.61 4.87 -5.60
CA ILE A 31 5.03 5.22 -5.45
C ILE A 31 5.94 4.08 -5.92
N ASN A 32 5.57 2.83 -5.61
CA ASN A 32 6.41 1.66 -5.85
C ASN A 32 6.30 1.11 -7.29
N ASN A 33 5.21 1.39 -8.00
CA ASN A 33 5.06 1.01 -9.41
C ASN A 33 5.41 2.16 -10.37
N ARG A 34 5.93 3.29 -9.87
CA ARG A 34 6.32 4.42 -10.72
C ARG A 34 7.78 4.31 -11.17
N PRO A 35 8.05 4.30 -12.49
CA PRO A 35 9.39 4.39 -13.07
C PRO A 35 10.22 5.56 -12.55
N ARG A 36 11.53 5.35 -12.34
CA ARG A 36 12.46 6.40 -11.90
C ARG A 36 13.69 6.44 -12.77
N LYS A 37 14.09 7.64 -13.20
CA LYS A 37 15.30 7.86 -14.02
C LYS A 37 16.57 7.32 -13.36
N CYS A 38 16.68 7.42 -12.03
CA CYS A 38 17.82 6.92 -11.26
C CYS A 38 17.85 5.39 -11.10
N LEU A 39 16.81 4.68 -11.56
CA LEU A 39 16.70 3.23 -11.57
C LEU A 39 16.66 2.72 -13.02
N ASP A 40 17.30 3.42 -13.96
CA ASP A 40 17.25 3.10 -15.39
C ASP A 40 15.83 2.98 -15.94
N TYR A 41 14.94 3.87 -15.47
CA TYR A 41 13.50 3.88 -15.78
C TYR A 41 12.73 2.63 -15.30
N ARG A 42 13.31 1.78 -14.46
CA ARG A 42 12.57 0.75 -13.71
C ARG A 42 11.85 1.37 -12.51
N ASN A 43 10.83 0.68 -12.02
CA ASN A 43 10.14 1.04 -10.79
C ASN A 43 10.76 0.33 -9.57
N PRO A 44 10.56 0.83 -8.34
CA PRO A 44 11.08 0.19 -7.15
C PRO A 44 10.71 -1.28 -6.99
N ASN A 45 9.46 -1.67 -7.30
CA ASN A 45 9.07 -3.07 -7.15
C ASN A 45 9.88 -3.99 -8.06
N GLU A 46 10.14 -3.56 -9.29
CA GLU A 46 10.99 -4.29 -10.24
C GLU A 46 12.41 -4.47 -9.67
N VAL A 47 13.02 -3.40 -9.16
CA VAL A 47 14.39 -3.43 -8.64
C VAL A 47 14.53 -4.28 -7.36
N PHE A 48 13.55 -4.26 -6.46
CA PHE A 48 13.67 -4.96 -5.17
C PHE A 48 13.12 -6.38 -5.17
N TYR A 49 12.22 -6.74 -6.10
CA TYR A 49 11.50 -8.01 -6.06
C TYR A 49 11.66 -8.88 -7.32
N GLU A 50 12.06 -8.37 -8.48
CA GLU A 50 12.24 -9.24 -9.66
C GLU A 50 13.44 -10.19 -9.52
N ASP A 51 14.55 -9.75 -8.90
CA ASP A 51 15.72 -10.62 -8.65
C ASP A 51 15.43 -11.79 -7.69
N ARG A 52 14.31 -11.75 -6.96
CA ARG A 52 13.92 -12.84 -6.04
C ARG A 52 13.17 -13.97 -6.74
N ALA A 53 12.60 -13.73 -7.93
CA ALA A 53 11.89 -14.76 -8.68
C ALA A 53 12.85 -15.88 -9.14
N ASP A 54 14.09 -15.53 -9.48
CA ASP A 54 15.11 -16.52 -9.89
C ASP A 54 15.78 -17.23 -8.69
N SER A 55 15.75 -16.64 -7.49
CA SER A 55 16.36 -17.26 -6.30
C SER A 55 15.59 -18.45 -5.72
N HIS A 56 14.37 -18.72 -6.21
CA HIS A 56 13.58 -19.90 -5.85
C HIS A 56 13.81 -21.11 -6.76
N VAL A 57 14.77 -21.05 -7.69
CA VAL A 57 15.31 -22.25 -8.33
C VAL A 57 16.39 -22.86 -7.43
N ILE A 58 16.00 -23.33 -6.25
CA ILE A 58 16.79 -24.36 -5.56
C ILE A 58 16.48 -25.65 -6.32
N GLN A 59 17.38 -26.03 -7.22
CA GLN A 59 17.38 -27.36 -7.85
C GLN A 59 17.56 -28.40 -6.74
N THR A 60 16.49 -29.13 -6.42
CA THR A 60 16.55 -30.46 -5.76
C THR A 60 17.14 -31.50 -6.69
#